data_AF-A0A0H3C1V8-F1
#
_entry.id   AF-A0A0H3C1V8-F1
#
_cell.length_a   1.000
_cell.length_b   1.000
_cell.length_c   1.000
_cell.angle_alpha   90.00
_cell.angle_beta   90.00
_cell.angle_gamma   90.00
#
_symmetry.space_group_name_H-M   'P 1'
#
loop_
_entity.id
_entity.type
_entity.pdbx_description
1 polymer ?
#
loop_
_entity_poly.entity_id
_entity_poly.type
_entity_poly.pdbx_seq_one_letter_code
_entity_poly.pdbx_strand_id
1 'polypeptide(L)'
;MISYEKVRQALKTSTIAIIILNGLGVVLSLMGFAGIFYLQSQLKNEAFRAQLTTEQLAQLQSSMTPFMIFLSVLNVLAIIAIIVFCAQNLSKLKQGLTVSYIPYSLGLILSVIGLVNQFTTTLSMVGTILILIQAALYGFAFYKAKTLNEKGDDTDQAML
;
A
#
# COMPACT_ATOMS: atom_id res chain seq x y z
N MET A 1 -32.17 -2.39 -7.96
CA MET A 1 -31.67 -1.14 -8.58
C MET A 1 -30.40 -0.71 -7.87
N ILE A 2 -29.27 -0.60 -8.58
CA ILE A 2 -28.00 -0.13 -7.98
C ILE A 2 -28.09 1.39 -7.80
N SER A 3 -27.92 1.88 -6.56
CA SER A 3 -27.84 3.32 -6.31
C SER A 3 -26.42 3.81 -6.57
N TYR A 4 -26.20 4.42 -7.72
CA TYR A 4 -24.88 4.95 -8.12
C TYR A 4 -24.37 6.07 -7.21
N GLU A 5 -25.28 6.83 -6.59
CA GLU A 5 -24.96 7.79 -5.53
C GLU A 5 -24.26 7.08 -4.35
N LYS A 6 -24.83 5.96 -3.89
CA LYS A 6 -24.27 5.14 -2.82
C LYS A 6 -22.96 4.49 -3.23
N VAL A 7 -22.83 4.02 -4.47
CA VAL A 7 -21.56 3.47 -5.01
C VAL A 7 -20.47 4.53 -5.01
N ARG A 8 -20.78 5.75 -5.48
CA ARG A 8 -19.85 6.88 -5.49
C ARG A 8 -19.45 7.30 -4.08
N GLN A 9 -20.39 7.38 -3.16
CA GLN A 9 -20.09 7.73 -1.76
C GLN A 9 -19.22 6.66 -1.10
N ALA A 10 -19.54 5.37 -1.30
CA ALA A 10 -18.73 4.27 -0.80
C ALA A 10 -17.30 4.30 -1.36
N LEU A 11 -17.14 4.59 -2.66
CA LEU A 11 -15.83 4.73 -3.30
C LEU A 11 -15.05 5.95 -2.80
N LYS A 12 -15.72 7.09 -2.55
CA LYS A 12 -15.09 8.25 -1.91
C LYS A 12 -14.55 7.88 -0.54
N THR A 13 -15.36 7.24 0.31
CA THR A 13 -14.97 6.82 1.65
C THR A 13 -13.80 5.83 1.63
N SER A 14 -13.85 4.79 0.78
CA SER A 14 -12.75 3.83 0.68
C SER A 14 -11.47 4.45 0.13
N THR A 15 -11.58 5.36 -0.84
CA THR A 15 -10.41 6.09 -1.38
C THR A 15 -9.76 6.98 -0.32
N ILE A 16 -10.55 7.66 0.52
CA ILE A 16 -10.04 8.44 1.65
C ILE A 16 -9.36 7.52 2.68
N ALA A 17 -9.97 6.38 3.03
CA ALA A 17 -9.38 5.41 3.94
C ALA A 17 -8.03 4.90 3.41
N ILE A 18 -7.94 4.58 2.11
CA ILE A 18 -6.70 4.18 1.44
C ILE A 18 -5.64 5.28 1.59
N ILE A 19 -5.98 6.55 1.33
CA ILE A 19 -5.05 7.67 1.47
C ILE A 19 -4.51 7.77 2.90
N ILE A 20 -5.39 7.68 3.91
CA ILE A 20 -5.00 7.79 5.31
C ILE A 20 -4.08 6.63 5.72
N LEU A 21 -4.48 5.38 5.41
CA LEU A 21 -3.69 4.20 5.77
C LEU A 21 -2.32 4.19 5.10
N ASN A 22 -2.26 4.54 3.81
CA ASN A 22 -0.97 4.65 3.11
C ASN A 22 -0.15 5.82 3.64
N GLY A 23 -0.78 6.94 3.99
CA GLY A 23 -0.10 8.08 4.63
C GLY A 23 0.57 7.70 5.94
N LEU A 24 -0.13 6.94 6.80
CA LEU A 24 0.45 6.35 8.00
C LEU A 24 1.60 5.39 7.65
N GLY A 25 1.44 4.56 6.63
CA GLY A 25 2.48 3.66 6.12
C GLY A 25 3.75 4.40 5.68
N VAL A 26 3.62 5.55 5.02
CA VAL A 26 4.77 6.39 4.64
C VAL A 26 5.48 6.92 5.89
N VAL A 27 4.76 7.44 6.88
CA VAL A 27 5.36 7.94 8.13
C VAL A 27 6.11 6.83 8.85
N LEU A 28 5.51 5.64 8.98
CA LEU A 28 6.16 4.47 9.58
C LEU A 28 7.40 4.03 8.80
N SER A 29 7.35 4.10 7.47
CA SER A 29 8.50 3.78 6.62
C SER A 29 9.67 4.76 6.81
N LEU A 30 9.38 6.05 6.97
CA LEU A 30 10.40 7.07 7.28
C LEU A 30 11.06 6.81 8.64
N MET A 31 10.28 6.43 9.66
CA MET A 31 10.81 5.99 10.95
C MET A 31 11.66 4.73 10.81
N GLY A 32 11.22 3.78 9.98
CA GLY A 32 11.97 2.57 9.66
C GLY A 32 13.32 2.87 9.02
N PHE A 33 13.38 3.79 8.06
CA PHE A 33 14.65 4.21 7.46
C PHE A 33 15.60 4.82 8.49
N ALA A 34 15.11 5.69 9.37
CA ALA A 34 15.92 6.23 10.47
C ALA A 34 16.47 5.11 11.37
N GLY A 35 15.65 4.10 11.68
CA GLY A 35 16.06 2.91 12.42
C GLY A 35 17.16 2.11 11.71
N ILE A 36 17.09 1.95 10.39
CA ILE A 36 18.13 1.28 9.59
C ILE A 36 19.46 2.02 9.72
N PHE A 37 19.50 3.34 9.55
CA PHE A 37 20.74 4.10 9.68
C PHE A 37 21.31 4.04 11.10
N TYR A 38 20.45 4.12 12.12
CA TYR A 38 20.86 3.95 13.51
C TYR A 38 21.50 2.57 13.76
N LEU A 39 20.83 1.50 13.32
CA LEU A 39 21.33 0.13 13.46
C LEU A 39 22.64 -0.09 12.70
N GLN A 40 22.81 0.51 11.52
CA GLN A 40 24.06 0.44 10.75
C GLN A 40 25.22 1.08 11.52
N SER A 41 24.95 2.17 12.23
CA SER A 41 25.95 2.78 13.11
C SER A 41 26.28 1.90 14.32
N GLN A 42 25.26 1.32 14.97
CA GLN A 42 25.45 0.45 16.14
C GLN A 42 26.13 -0.87 15.80
N LEU A 43 25.93 -1.40 14.59
CA LEU A 43 26.63 -2.60 14.12
C LEU A 43 28.14 -2.40 13.95
N LYS A 44 28.66 -1.16 14.00
CA LYS A 44 30.11 -0.90 14.09
C LYS A 44 30.65 -0.99 15.52
N ASN A 45 29.78 -1.02 16.52
CA ASN A 45 30.13 -1.13 17.93
C ASN A 45 30.19 -2.60 18.36
N GLU A 46 31.36 -3.06 18.78
CA GLU A 46 31.55 -4.45 19.21
C GLU A 46 30.71 -4.82 20.44
N ALA A 47 30.50 -3.89 21.38
CA ALA A 47 29.68 -4.12 22.57
C ALA A 47 28.20 -4.30 22.23
N PHE A 48 27.72 -3.68 21.15
CA PHE A 48 26.35 -3.89 20.65
C PHE A 48 26.24 -5.23 19.93
N ARG A 49 27.22 -5.56 19.06
CA ARG A 49 27.24 -6.85 18.35
C ARG A 49 27.30 -8.04 19.31
N ALA A 50 28.04 -7.92 20.41
CA ALA A 50 28.16 -8.95 21.43
C ALA A 50 26.85 -9.26 22.16
N GLN A 51 25.84 -8.38 22.09
CA GLN A 51 24.51 -8.61 22.67
C GLN A 51 23.59 -9.46 21.78
N LEU A 52 23.96 -9.64 20.50
CA LEU A 52 23.17 -10.37 19.52
C LEU A 52 23.73 -11.78 19.32
N THR A 53 22.84 -12.76 19.11
CA THR A 53 23.29 -14.08 18.67
C THR A 53 23.84 -14.02 17.25
N THR A 54 24.70 -14.96 16.88
CA THR A 54 25.26 -15.04 15.51
C THR A 54 24.17 -15.07 14.44
N GLU A 55 23.08 -15.78 14.71
CA GLU A 55 21.92 -15.89 13.82
C GLU A 55 21.17 -14.55 13.70
N GLN A 56 20.92 -13.87 14.82
CA GLN A 56 20.31 -12.54 14.81
C GLN A 56 21.17 -11.52 14.06
N LEU A 57 22.49 -11.56 14.25
CA LEU A 57 23.44 -10.68 13.58
C LEU A 57 23.44 -10.92 12.06
N ALA A 58 23.47 -12.18 11.63
CA ALA A 58 23.42 -12.55 10.21
C ALA A 58 22.09 -12.10 9.56
N GLN A 59 20.96 -12.30 10.25
CA GLN A 59 19.66 -11.86 9.77
C GLN A 59 19.60 -10.33 9.65
N LEU A 60 20.09 -9.60 10.65
CA LEU A 60 20.17 -8.13 10.62
C LEU A 60 21.00 -7.65 9.43
N GLN A 61 22.21 -8.18 9.26
CA GLN A 61 23.10 -7.80 8.15
C GLN A 61 22.48 -8.09 6.78
N SER A 62 21.81 -9.23 6.62
CA SER A 62 21.15 -9.60 5.35
C SER A 62 19.99 -8.65 4.99
N SER A 63 19.28 -8.15 6.00
CA SER A 63 18.15 -7.20 5.81
C SER A 63 18.60 -5.78 5.50
N MET A 64 19.86 -5.43 5.78
CA MET A 64 20.41 -4.08 5.67
C MET A 64 21.33 -3.89 4.45
N THR A 65 21.27 -4.81 3.48
CA THR A 65 22.04 -4.68 2.24
C THR A 65 21.57 -3.47 1.41
N PRO A 66 22.45 -2.84 0.61
CA PRO A 66 22.06 -1.72 -0.26
C PRO A 66 20.87 -2.06 -1.17
N PHE A 67 20.80 -3.30 -1.66
CA PHE A 67 19.70 -3.79 -2.48
C PHE A 67 18.35 -3.81 -1.72
N MET A 68 18.34 -4.29 -0.47
CA MET A 68 17.12 -4.30 0.35
C MET A 68 16.65 -2.89 0.71
N ILE A 69 17.58 -1.97 0.96
CA ILE A 69 17.28 -0.55 1.18
C ILE A 69 16.68 0.06 -0.10
N PHE A 70 17.26 -0.23 -1.26
CA PHE A 70 16.73 0.20 -2.56
C PHE A 70 15.29 -0.30 -2.79
N LEU A 71 15.02 -1.58 -2.56
CA LEU A 71 13.66 -2.14 -2.65
C LEU A 71 12.69 -1.46 -1.69
N SER A 72 13.14 -1.14 -0.47
CA SER A 72 12.33 -0.44 0.52
C SER A 72 11.97 0.97 0.05
N VAL A 73 12.90 1.69 -0.58
CA VAL A 73 12.64 3.01 -1.19
C VAL A 73 11.64 2.90 -2.34
N LEU A 74 11.81 1.92 -3.24
CA LEU A 74 10.85 1.69 -4.33
C LEU A 74 9.44 1.40 -3.81
N ASN A 75 9.31 0.60 -2.75
CA ASN A 75 8.03 0.32 -2.14
C ASN A 75 7.35 1.60 -1.60
N VAL A 76 8.11 2.48 -0.94
CA VAL A 76 7.58 3.76 -0.46
C VAL A 76 7.16 4.67 -1.62
N LEU A 77 7.92 4.71 -2.71
CA LEU A 77 7.54 5.47 -3.91
C LEU A 77 6.23 4.93 -4.53
N ALA A 78 6.04 3.61 -4.57
CA ALA A 78 4.80 3.00 -5.04
C ALA A 78 3.60 3.38 -4.16
N ILE A 79 3.78 3.39 -2.84
CA ILE A 79 2.75 3.84 -1.88
C ILE A 79 2.40 5.31 -2.11
N ILE A 80 3.40 6.18 -2.30
CA ILE A 80 3.18 7.60 -2.61
C ILE A 80 2.43 7.76 -3.93
N ALA A 81 2.79 7.00 -4.97
CA ALA A 81 2.08 7.03 -6.25
C ALA A 81 0.59 6.64 -6.08
N ILE A 82 0.29 5.61 -5.28
CA ILE A 82 -1.09 5.23 -4.96
C ILE A 82 -1.83 6.40 -4.30
N ILE A 83 -1.24 7.06 -3.30
CA ILE A 83 -1.85 8.22 -2.63
C ILE A 83 -2.19 9.31 -3.64
N VAL A 84 -1.24 9.66 -4.52
CA VAL A 84 -1.42 10.70 -5.55
C VAL A 84 -2.56 10.33 -6.51
N PHE A 85 -2.58 9.09 -7.02
CA PHE A 85 -3.65 8.63 -7.90
C PHE A 85 -5.01 8.55 -7.20
N CYS A 86 -5.04 8.16 -5.92
CA CYS A 86 -6.27 8.21 -5.11
C CYS A 86 -6.77 9.64 -4.93
N ALA A 87 -5.89 10.62 -4.71
CA ALA A 87 -6.26 12.02 -4.60
C ALA A 87 -6.84 12.56 -5.92
N GLN A 88 -6.23 12.18 -7.05
CA GLN A 88 -6.76 12.50 -8.39
C GLN A 88 -8.15 11.88 -8.59
N ASN A 89 -8.34 10.61 -8.25
CA ASN A 89 -9.65 9.95 -8.30
C ASN A 89 -10.67 10.63 -7.41
N LEU A 90 -10.29 11.08 -6.21
CA LEU A 90 -11.19 11.81 -5.31
C LEU A 90 -11.68 13.12 -5.94
N SER A 91 -10.81 13.83 -6.66
CA SER A 91 -11.21 15.00 -7.45
C SER A 91 -12.21 14.64 -8.55
N LYS A 92 -11.91 13.59 -9.34
CA LYS A 92 -12.79 13.11 -10.41
C LYS A 92 -14.16 12.65 -9.89
N LEU A 93 -14.21 12.01 -8.72
CA LEU A 93 -15.45 11.60 -8.06
C LEU A 93 -16.33 12.77 -7.61
N LYS A 94 -15.74 13.94 -7.31
CA LYS A 94 -16.49 15.17 -7.02
C LYS A 94 -17.07 15.78 -8.29
N GLN A 95 -16.34 15.68 -9.40
CA GLN A 95 -16.73 16.22 -10.70
C GLN A 95 -17.63 15.27 -11.51
N GLY A 96 -17.75 14.00 -11.09
CA GLY A 96 -18.52 12.99 -11.82
C GLY A 96 -17.88 12.46 -13.08
N LEU A 97 -16.57 12.57 -13.17
CA LEU A 97 -15.77 12.01 -14.23
C LEU A 97 -15.40 10.54 -13.94
N THR A 98 -14.97 9.84 -14.98
CA THR A 98 -14.46 8.47 -14.91
C THR A 98 -13.21 8.40 -14.02
N VAL A 99 -13.17 7.39 -13.16
CA VAL A 99 -12.05 7.17 -12.22
C VAL A 99 -11.04 6.18 -12.78
N SER A 100 -9.77 6.34 -12.40
CA SER A 100 -8.72 5.39 -12.77
C SER A 100 -8.74 4.17 -11.85
N TYR A 101 -8.51 2.98 -12.40
CA TYR A 101 -8.36 1.75 -11.62
C TYR A 101 -6.94 1.56 -11.07
N ILE A 102 -5.96 2.25 -11.66
CA ILE A 102 -4.52 2.14 -11.36
C ILE A 102 -4.21 2.13 -9.85
N PRO A 103 -4.67 3.09 -9.02
CA PRO A 103 -4.31 3.10 -7.61
C PRO A 103 -4.75 1.83 -6.87
N TYR A 104 -5.92 1.29 -7.23
CA TYR A 104 -6.49 0.13 -6.56
C TYR A 104 -5.82 -1.17 -7.02
N SER A 105 -5.50 -1.28 -8.32
CA SER A 105 -4.76 -2.42 -8.87
C SER A 105 -3.31 -2.46 -8.35
N LEU A 106 -2.62 -1.31 -8.29
CA LEU A 106 -1.28 -1.23 -7.70
C LEU A 106 -1.31 -1.63 -6.22
N GLY A 107 -2.30 -1.15 -5.46
CA GLY A 107 -2.48 -1.54 -4.07
C GLY A 107 -2.66 -3.05 -3.88
N LEU A 108 -3.46 -3.69 -4.73
CA LEU A 108 -3.63 -5.16 -4.72
C LEU A 108 -2.32 -5.89 -5.04
N ILE A 109 -1.58 -5.44 -6.05
CA ILE A 109 -0.27 -6.03 -6.42
C ILE A 109 0.70 -5.94 -5.24
N LEU A 110 0.78 -4.77 -4.58
CA LEU A 110 1.62 -4.59 -3.40
C LEU A 110 1.17 -5.50 -2.23
N SER A 111 -0.13 -5.68 -2.03
CA SER A 111 -0.64 -6.62 -1.02
C SER A 111 -0.23 -8.07 -1.33
N VAL A 112 -0.27 -8.49 -2.59
CA VAL A 112 0.19 -9.83 -3.00
C VAL A 112 1.69 -10.00 -2.77
N ILE A 113 2.50 -9.03 -3.18
CA ILE A 113 3.95 -9.03 -2.91
C ILE A 113 4.22 -9.11 -1.40
N GLY A 114 3.48 -8.33 -0.60
CA GLY A 114 3.57 -8.35 0.86
C GLY A 114 3.25 -9.72 1.46
N LEU A 115 2.22 -10.40 0.95
CA LEU A 115 1.88 -11.77 1.38
C LEU A 115 2.98 -12.75 1.01
N VAL A 116 3.50 -12.71 -0.22
CA VAL A 116 4.59 -13.60 -0.67
C VAL A 116 5.82 -13.40 0.23
N ASN A 117 6.17 -12.16 0.56
CA ASN A 117 7.30 -11.86 1.43
C ASN A 117 7.15 -12.48 2.84
N GLN A 118 5.93 -12.57 3.38
CA GLN A 118 5.68 -13.23 4.68
C GLN A 118 6.01 -14.73 4.66
N PHE A 119 5.89 -15.41 3.51
CA PHE A 119 6.27 -16.82 3.38
C PHE A 119 7.78 -17.03 3.22
N THR A 120 8.50 -16.01 2.74
CA THR A 120 9.97 -16.04 2.59
C THR A 120 10.71 -15.54 3.83
N THR A 121 9.99 -14.96 4.79
CA THR A 121 10.53 -14.37 6.01
C THR A 121 9.79 -14.91 7.24
N THR A 122 9.96 -14.27 8.40
CA THR A 122 9.24 -14.67 9.62
C THR A 122 7.74 -14.37 9.46
N LEU A 123 6.93 -15.43 9.40
CA LEU A 123 5.48 -15.32 9.32
C LEU A 123 4.92 -14.63 10.57
N SER A 124 4.25 -13.49 10.35
CA SER A 124 3.50 -12.77 11.38
C SER A 124 2.01 -12.93 11.14
N MET A 125 1.30 -13.52 12.10
CA MET A 125 -0.16 -13.68 12.02
C MET A 125 -0.86 -12.32 11.96
N VAL A 126 -0.42 -11.36 12.80
CA VAL A 126 -0.93 -10.00 12.81
C VAL A 126 -0.60 -9.30 11.48
N GLY A 127 0.63 -9.42 10.99
CA GLY A 127 1.05 -8.85 9.71
C GLY A 127 0.22 -9.36 8.54
N THR A 128 -0.03 -10.67 8.50
CA THR A 128 -0.86 -11.33 7.48
C THR A 128 -2.29 -10.79 7.50
N ILE A 129 -2.91 -10.70 8.69
CA ILE A 129 -4.29 -10.17 8.82
C ILE A 129 -4.36 -8.72 8.31
N LEU A 130 -3.40 -7.87 8.66
CA LEU A 130 -3.35 -6.48 8.20
C LEU A 130 -3.24 -6.40 6.66
N ILE A 131 -2.39 -7.23 6.05
CA ILE A 131 -2.26 -7.26 4.59
C ILE A 131 -3.56 -7.72 3.93
N LEU A 132 -4.27 -8.70 4.49
CA LEU A 132 -5.55 -9.16 3.96
C LEU A 132 -6.65 -8.09 4.07
N ILE A 133 -6.72 -7.37 5.18
CA ILE A 133 -7.64 -6.23 5.34
C ILE A 133 -7.33 -5.15 4.30
N GLN A 134 -6.05 -4.83 4.10
CA GLN A 134 -5.61 -3.88 3.10
C GLN A 134 -6.02 -4.33 1.67
N ALA A 135 -5.80 -5.61 1.35
CA ALA A 135 -6.18 -6.19 0.07
C ALA A 135 -7.70 -6.14 -0.15
N ALA A 136 -8.49 -6.45 0.88
CA ALA A 136 -9.94 -6.36 0.82
C ALA A 136 -10.42 -4.93 0.57
N LEU A 137 -9.78 -3.93 1.21
CA LEU A 137 -10.09 -2.52 0.98
C LEU A 137 -9.80 -2.09 -0.47
N TYR A 138 -8.66 -2.50 -1.02
CA TYR A 138 -8.33 -2.22 -2.42
C TYR A 138 -9.26 -2.94 -3.40
N GLY A 139 -9.57 -4.22 -3.15
CA GLY A 139 -10.51 -4.99 -3.96
C GLY A 139 -11.91 -4.40 -3.97
N PHE A 140 -12.39 -3.95 -2.80
CA PHE A 140 -13.66 -3.23 -2.67
C PHE A 140 -13.65 -1.93 -3.48
N ALA A 141 -12.59 -1.11 -3.34
CA ALA A 141 -12.48 0.14 -4.08
C ALA A 141 -12.39 -0.08 -5.60
N PHE A 142 -11.64 -1.09 -6.05
CA PHE A 142 -11.55 -1.48 -7.45
C PHE A 142 -12.93 -1.87 -8.01
N TYR A 143 -13.65 -2.76 -7.32
CA TYR A 143 -14.98 -3.20 -7.74
C TYR A 143 -15.95 -2.01 -7.84
N LYS A 144 -15.96 -1.12 -6.85
CA LYS A 144 -16.82 0.08 -6.87
C LYS A 144 -16.44 1.06 -7.98
N ALA A 145 -15.15 1.23 -8.26
CA ALA A 145 -14.68 2.04 -9.38
C ALA A 145 -15.17 1.47 -10.71
N LYS A 146 -15.08 0.14 -10.88
CA LYS A 146 -15.56 -0.54 -12.08
C LYS A 146 -17.06 -0.31 -12.29
N THR A 147 -17.88 -0.60 -11.28
CA THR A 147 -19.33 -0.38 -11.33
C THR A 147 -19.71 1.08 -11.62
N LEU A 148 -18.93 2.04 -11.12
CA LEU A 148 -19.22 3.46 -11.34
C LEU A 148 -18.91 3.91 -12.78
N ASN A 149 -17.82 3.41 -13.36
CA ASN A 149 -17.42 3.75 -14.73
C ASN A 149 -18.31 3.06 -15.78
N GLU A 150 -18.75 1.82 -15.54
CA GLU A 150 -19.67 1.09 -16.43
C GLU A 150 -21.02 1.81 -16.60
N LYS A 151 -21.45 2.59 -15.59
CA LYS A 151 -22.63 3.48 -15.73
C LYS A 151 -22.45 4.53 -16.82
N GLY A 152 -21.23 5.06 -16.98
CA GLY A 152 -20.93 6.09 -17.96
C GLY A 152 -21.18 5.59 -19.38
N ASP A 153 -20.71 4.38 -19.68
CA ASP A 153 -20.90 3.73 -20.98
C ASP A 153 -22.38 3.49 -21.31
N ASP A 154 -23.18 3.01 -20.35
CA ASP A 154 -24.62 2.75 -20.58
C ASP A 154 -25.42 4.06 -20.80
N THR A 155 -24.98 5.17 -20.21
CA THR A 155 -25.68 6.46 -20.34
C THR A 155 -25.34 7.16 -21.67
N ASP A 156 -24.09 7.02 -22.13
CA ASP A 156 -23.65 7.59 -23.40
C ASP A 156 -24.16 6.78 -24.61
N GLN A 157 -24.32 5.45 -24.49
CA GLN A 157 -24.96 4.63 -25.53
C GLN A 157 -26.48 4.85 -25.66
N ALA A 158 -27.16 5.29 -24.60
CA ALA A 158 -28.59 5.58 -24.64
C ALA A 158 -28.94 6.94 -25.28
N MET A 159 -27.93 7.76 -25.60
CA MET A 159 -28.09 9.08 -26.22
C MET A 159 -27.63 9.15 -27.70
N LEU A 160 -27.31 8.00 -28.31
CA LEU A 160 -27.01 7.83 -29.74
C LEU A 160 -28.11 7.01 -30.42
#